data_AF-A0A7W5ADQ5-F1
#
_entry.id   AF-A0A7W5ADQ5-F1
#
_cell.length_a   1.000
_cell.length_b   1.000
_cell.length_c   1.000
_cell.angle_alpha   90.00
_cell.angle_beta   90.00
_cell.angle_gamma   90.00
#
_symmetry.space_group_name_H-M   'P 1'
#
loop_
_entity.id
_entity.type
_entity.pdbx_description
1 polymer ?
#
loop_
_entity_poly.entity_id
_entity_poly.type
_entity_poly.pdbx_seq_one_letter_code
_entity_poly.pdbx_strand_id
1 'polypeptide(L)'
;MTVRSAGDLIGDIAAVDGGQRSASVSALTALTCRLLRGPDFRLFLERREVATGFARYTFRRLRESDSQRTELAVLPVLDRVARALVRLHDAAAIERGRTTIFLPQQDLAEFVGASRNAVVLALGVLRAERFIDTGRRRITILEAEGLRRRANG
;
A
#
# COMPACT_ATOMS: atom_id res chain seq x y z
N MET A 1 1.32 2.27 7.87
CA MET A 1 0.16 1.68 7.16
C MET A 1 0.66 1.05 5.86
N THR A 2 -0.04 0.07 5.26
CA THR A 2 0.39 -0.61 4.02
C THR A 2 -0.84 -0.99 3.20
N VAL A 3 -0.71 -1.05 1.87
CA VAL A 3 -1.81 -1.34 0.94
C VAL A 3 -1.72 -2.80 0.50
N ARG A 4 -2.87 -3.45 0.32
CA ARG A 4 -2.98 -4.84 -0.14
C ARG A 4 -3.81 -4.89 -1.41
N SER A 5 -3.41 -5.72 -2.35
CA SER A 5 -4.09 -5.92 -3.63
C SER A 5 -4.43 -7.39 -3.85
N ALA A 6 -4.97 -7.69 -5.03
CA ALA A 6 -5.31 -9.06 -5.40
C ALA A 6 -4.08 -9.98 -5.29
N GLY A 7 -4.25 -11.11 -4.60
CA GLY A 7 -3.18 -12.08 -4.35
C GLY A 7 -2.47 -11.92 -3.01
N ASP A 8 -2.71 -10.83 -2.26
CA ASP A 8 -2.16 -10.69 -0.92
C ASP A 8 -3.01 -11.38 0.16
N LEU A 9 -2.33 -11.93 1.16
CA LEU A 9 -2.91 -12.46 2.39
C LEU A 9 -2.97 -11.36 3.47
N ILE A 10 -4.03 -11.38 4.26
CA ILE A 10 -4.26 -10.47 5.38
C ILE A 10 -4.62 -11.28 6.63
N GLY A 11 -4.01 -10.92 7.76
CA GLY A 11 -4.24 -11.64 9.03
C GLY A 11 -3.55 -13.00 9.10
N ASP A 12 -2.60 -13.23 8.18
CA ASP A 12 -1.77 -14.42 8.05
C ASP A 12 -0.89 -14.68 9.27
N ILE A 13 -0.29 -13.62 9.85
CA ILE A 13 0.58 -13.73 11.03
C ILE A 13 -0.18 -14.38 12.20
N ALA A 14 -1.28 -13.76 12.64
CA ALA A 14 -2.14 -14.26 13.71
C ALA A 14 -2.76 -15.63 13.41
N ALA A 15 -2.99 -15.95 12.13
CA ALA A 15 -3.48 -17.27 11.72
C ALA A 15 -2.43 -18.37 11.93
N VAL A 16 -1.14 -18.05 11.80
CA VAL A 16 -0.02 -18.98 11.96
C VAL A 16 0.42 -19.09 13.41
N ASP A 17 0.68 -17.97 14.08
CA ASP A 17 1.29 -17.94 15.42
C ASP A 17 0.27 -17.98 16.57
N GLY A 18 -1.03 -17.80 16.28
CA GLY A 18 -2.09 -17.76 17.30
C GLY A 18 -2.12 -16.49 18.14
N GLY A 19 -1.32 -15.48 17.80
CA GLY A 19 -1.25 -14.20 18.50
C GLY A 19 -2.43 -13.25 18.19
N GLN A 20 -2.36 -12.05 18.76
CA GLN A 20 -3.35 -11.00 18.51
C GLN A 20 -3.22 -10.41 17.08
N ARG A 21 -4.27 -9.73 16.62
CA ARG A 21 -4.22 -8.97 15.35
C ARG A 21 -3.15 -7.88 15.46
N SER A 22 -2.18 -7.89 14.56
CA SER A 22 -1.12 -6.88 14.51
C SER A 22 -1.55 -5.55 13.88
N ALA A 23 -2.69 -5.53 13.19
CA ALA A 23 -3.27 -4.34 12.57
C ALA A 23 -4.77 -4.51 12.32
N SER A 24 -5.48 -3.38 12.21
CA SER A 24 -6.82 -3.31 11.61
C SER A 24 -6.72 -3.20 10.08
N VAL A 25 -7.82 -3.50 9.39
CA VAL A 25 -7.88 -3.51 7.93
C VAL A 25 -9.18 -2.83 7.51
N SER A 26 -9.08 -1.95 6.53
CA SER A 26 -10.21 -1.23 5.93
C SER A 26 -10.13 -1.35 4.42
N ALA A 27 -11.27 -1.60 3.77
CA ALA A 27 -11.34 -1.63 2.31
C ALA A 27 -11.28 -0.21 1.74
N LEU A 28 -10.35 0.05 0.82
CA LEU A 28 -10.25 1.34 0.10
C LEU A 28 -11.24 1.45 -1.06
N THR A 29 -11.57 0.30 -1.66
CA THR A 29 -12.51 0.16 -2.77
C THR A 29 -13.40 -1.06 -2.53
N ALA A 30 -14.47 -1.19 -3.32
CA ALA A 30 -15.22 -2.43 -3.37
C ALA A 30 -14.27 -3.57 -3.76
N LEU A 31 -14.30 -4.66 -2.99
CA LEU A 31 -13.41 -5.79 -3.16
C LEU A 31 -14.12 -7.09 -2.81
N THR A 32 -13.56 -8.21 -3.30
CA THR A 32 -13.99 -9.55 -2.90
C THR A 32 -12.80 -10.25 -2.24
N CYS A 33 -13.02 -10.82 -1.05
CA CYS A 33 -12.04 -11.65 -0.38
C CYS A 33 -12.51 -13.09 -0.30
N ARG A 34 -11.55 -14.01 -0.15
CA ARG A 34 -11.80 -15.38 0.32
C ARG A 34 -11.32 -15.47 1.76
N LEU A 35 -12.18 -15.98 2.64
CA LEU A 35 -11.86 -16.19 4.04
C LEU A 35 -11.46 -17.65 4.26
N LEU A 36 -10.30 -17.86 4.84
CA LEU A 36 -9.87 -19.15 5.38
C LEU A 36 -9.66 -18.98 6.89
N ARG A 37 -10.21 -19.89 7.69
CA ARG A 37 -10.06 -19.82 9.15
C ARG A 37 -8.65 -20.25 9.54
N GLY A 38 -8.18 -19.78 10.70
CA GLY A 38 -6.83 -20.08 11.20
C GLY A 38 -6.48 -21.58 11.20
N PRO A 39 -7.34 -22.46 11.74
CA PRO A 39 -7.09 -23.91 11.71
C PRO A 39 -6.95 -24.47 10.28
N ASP A 40 -7.84 -24.09 9.38
CA ASP A 40 -7.82 -24.54 7.98
C ASP A 40 -6.58 -24.04 7.24
N PHE A 41 -6.14 -22.81 7.54
CA PHE A 41 -4.91 -22.25 6.99
C PHE A 41 -3.68 -23.00 7.47
N ARG A 42 -3.59 -23.31 8.77
CA ARG A 42 -2.46 -24.09 9.31
C ARG A 42 -2.42 -25.51 8.72
N LEU A 43 -3.57 -26.17 8.60
CA LEU A 43 -3.66 -27.47 7.92
C LEU A 43 -3.23 -27.37 6.45
N PHE A 44 -3.61 -26.30 5.75
CA PHE A 44 -3.20 -26.08 4.36
C PHE A 44 -1.68 -25.87 4.22
N LEU A 45 -1.04 -25.23 5.22
CA LEU A 45 0.41 -25.02 5.27
C LEU A 45 1.22 -26.31 5.50
N GLU A 46 0.62 -27.41 5.94
CA GLU A 46 1.33 -28.69 6.13
C GLU A 46 1.85 -29.27 4.81
N ARG A 47 1.31 -28.83 3.66
CA ARG A 47 1.77 -29.22 2.33
C ARG A 47 3.08 -28.52 2.00
N ARG A 48 4.13 -29.27 1.69
CA ARG A 48 5.50 -28.75 1.48
C ARG A 48 5.57 -27.62 0.45
N GLU A 49 4.86 -27.75 -0.66
CA GLU A 49 4.81 -26.76 -1.72
C GLU A 49 4.14 -25.46 -1.27
N VAL A 50 3.11 -25.56 -0.42
CA VAL A 50 2.40 -24.41 0.14
C VAL A 50 3.27 -23.73 1.20
N ALA A 51 3.88 -24.49 2.13
CA ALA A 51 4.80 -23.97 3.13
C ALA A 51 5.95 -23.17 2.49
N THR A 52 6.54 -23.71 1.42
CA THR A 52 7.62 -23.05 0.69
C THR A 52 7.14 -21.78 0.01
N GLY A 53 5.95 -21.81 -0.60
CA GLY A 53 5.31 -20.62 -1.19
C GLY A 53 5.04 -19.54 -0.15
N PHE A 54 4.49 -19.92 1.00
CA PHE A 54 4.21 -19.02 2.10
C PHE A 54 5.48 -18.42 2.70
N ALA A 55 6.55 -19.19 2.88
CA ALA A 55 7.84 -18.67 3.34
C ALA A 55 8.38 -17.59 2.40
N ARG A 56 8.36 -17.83 1.08
CA ARG A 56 8.77 -16.82 0.07
C ARG A 56 7.89 -15.56 0.14
N TYR A 57 6.57 -15.73 0.27
CA TYR A 57 5.62 -14.64 0.43
C TYR A 57 5.95 -13.80 1.68
N THR A 58 6.18 -14.45 2.82
CA THR A 58 6.52 -13.78 4.09
C THR A 58 7.86 -13.04 4.00
N PHE A 59 8.90 -13.63 3.41
CA PHE A 59 10.17 -12.92 3.21
C PHE A 59 10.06 -11.73 2.26
N ARG A 60 9.23 -11.82 1.21
CA ARG A 60 8.93 -10.66 0.35
C ARG A 60 8.29 -9.54 1.18
N ARG A 61 7.29 -9.87 2.00
CA ARG A 61 6.60 -8.90 2.87
C ARG A 61 7.50 -8.26 3.91
N LEU A 62 8.44 -9.03 4.48
CA LEU A 62 9.42 -8.49 5.42
C LEU A 62 10.31 -7.45 4.74
N ARG A 63 10.85 -7.77 3.55
CA ARG A 63 11.65 -6.83 2.75
C ARG A 63 10.87 -5.56 2.37
N GLU A 64 9.60 -5.71 2.00
CA GLU A 64 8.71 -4.55 1.73
C GLU A 64 8.53 -3.68 2.98
N SER A 65 8.32 -4.29 4.14
CA SER A 65 8.21 -3.57 5.42
C SER A 65 9.50 -2.83 5.77
N ASP A 66 10.65 -3.45 5.57
CA ASP A 66 11.95 -2.82 5.86
C ASP A 66 12.24 -1.68 4.89
N SER A 67 11.95 -1.86 3.59
CA SER A 67 12.04 -0.79 2.59
C SER A 67 11.15 0.41 2.96
N GLN A 68 9.90 0.16 3.40
CA GLN A 68 9.01 1.22 3.87
C GLN A 68 9.56 1.95 5.10
N ARG A 69 10.20 1.24 6.04
CA ARG A 69 10.86 1.87 7.20
C ARG A 69 12.03 2.76 6.78
N THR A 70 12.85 2.29 5.83
CA THR A 70 13.95 3.09 5.27
C THR A 70 13.42 4.34 4.58
N GLU A 71 12.35 4.23 3.78
CA GLU A 71 11.74 5.39 3.14
C GLU A 71 11.26 6.44 4.15
N LEU A 72 10.61 6.01 5.24
CA LEU A 72 10.16 6.90 6.31
C LEU A 72 11.33 7.62 7.01
N ALA A 73 12.47 6.93 7.16
CA ALA A 73 13.64 7.47 7.84
C ALA A 73 14.45 8.46 6.98
N VAL A 74 14.49 8.26 5.65
CA VAL A 74 15.46 8.94 4.79
C VAL A 74 14.83 9.91 3.81
N LEU A 75 13.64 9.61 3.28
CA LEU A 75 13.08 10.39 2.17
C LEU A 75 12.32 11.62 2.67
N PRO A 76 12.43 12.78 2.00
CA PRO A 76 11.53 13.92 2.17
C PRO A 76 10.04 13.54 2.01
N VAL A 77 9.15 14.29 2.67
CA VAL A 77 7.69 14.04 2.64
C VAL A 77 7.14 13.99 1.21
N LEU A 78 7.59 14.90 0.34
CA LEU A 78 7.15 14.95 -1.06
C LEU A 78 7.41 13.64 -1.79
N ASP A 79 8.60 13.07 -1.62
CA ASP A 79 9.02 11.84 -2.30
C ASP A 79 8.27 10.63 -1.73
N ARG A 80 8.04 10.61 -0.41
CA ARG A 80 7.21 9.58 0.25
C ARG A 80 5.76 9.63 -0.26
N VAL A 81 5.20 10.83 -0.45
CA VAL A 81 3.86 11.02 -1.04
C VAL A 81 3.83 10.53 -2.48
N ALA A 82 4.82 10.89 -3.31
CA ALA A 82 4.89 10.43 -4.70
C ALA A 82 4.96 8.88 -4.77
N ARG A 83 5.84 8.26 -3.97
CA ARG A 83 5.96 6.78 -3.87
C ARG A 83 4.69 6.11 -3.38
N ALA A 84 4.02 6.70 -2.40
CA ALA A 84 2.74 6.21 -1.90
C ALA A 84 1.66 6.20 -2.99
N LEU A 85 1.57 7.27 -3.78
CA LEU A 85 0.62 7.38 -4.88
C LEU A 85 0.93 6.39 -6.01
N VAL A 86 2.21 6.17 -6.33
CA VAL A 86 2.63 5.10 -7.27
C VAL A 86 2.20 3.73 -6.76
N ARG A 87 2.46 3.41 -5.49
CA ARG A 87 2.02 2.12 -4.90
C ARG A 87 0.51 1.93 -4.97
N LEU A 88 -0.26 2.97 -4.70
CA LEU A 88 -1.72 2.95 -4.79
C LEU A 88 -2.21 2.81 -6.24
N HIS A 89 -1.52 3.43 -7.21
CA HIS A 89 -1.78 3.27 -8.63
C HIS A 89 -1.59 1.83 -9.08
N ASP A 90 -0.42 1.27 -8.78
CA ASP A 90 -0.03 -0.08 -9.19
C ASP A 90 -0.95 -1.14 -8.56
N ALA A 91 -1.39 -0.92 -7.32
CA ALA A 91 -2.34 -1.79 -6.63
C ALA A 91 -3.76 -1.74 -7.22
N ALA A 92 -4.16 -0.63 -7.84
CA ALA A 92 -5.49 -0.43 -8.40
C ALA A 92 -5.63 -0.86 -9.87
N ALA A 93 -4.51 -1.08 -10.57
CA ALA A 93 -4.49 -1.30 -12.01
C ALA A 93 -5.02 -2.69 -12.43
N ILE A 94 -6.33 -2.78 -12.67
CA ILE A 94 -6.93 -3.78 -13.57
C ILE A 94 -6.95 -3.25 -15.02
N GLU A 95 -6.89 -1.92 -15.23
CA GLU A 95 -6.88 -1.29 -16.55
C GLU A 95 -5.79 -0.20 -16.60
N ARG A 96 -4.90 -0.28 -17.60
CA ARG A 96 -3.83 0.72 -17.84
C ARG A 96 -4.47 2.06 -18.20
N GLY A 97 -4.49 3.01 -17.26
CA GLY A 97 -5.11 4.32 -17.47
C GLY A 97 -5.01 5.25 -16.26
N ARG A 98 -5.83 6.31 -16.26
CA ARG A 98 -5.93 7.26 -15.13
C ARG A 98 -6.53 6.57 -13.91
N THR A 99 -5.76 6.48 -12.82
CA THR A 99 -6.28 5.94 -11.55
C THR A 99 -6.79 7.06 -10.67
N THR A 100 -8.01 6.89 -10.18
CA THR A 100 -8.57 7.75 -9.14
C THR A 100 -8.54 7.02 -7.81
N ILE A 101 -7.80 7.57 -6.86
CA ILE A 101 -7.67 7.05 -5.50
C ILE A 101 -8.64 7.81 -4.60
N PHE A 102 -9.54 7.09 -3.93
CA PHE A 102 -10.45 7.65 -2.93
C PHE A 102 -9.87 7.47 -1.53
N LEU A 103 -8.98 8.38 -1.15
CA LEU A 103 -8.29 8.34 0.14
C LEU A 103 -8.32 9.74 0.79
N PRO A 104 -8.79 9.88 2.05
CA PRO A 104 -8.61 11.09 2.82
C PRO A 104 -7.13 11.47 2.93
N GLN A 105 -6.83 12.77 2.93
CA GLN A 105 -5.46 13.27 3.12
C GLN A 105 -4.89 12.88 4.48
N GLN A 106 -5.74 12.68 5.49
CA GLN A 106 -5.33 12.23 6.82
C GLN A 106 -4.79 10.80 6.75
N ASP A 107 -5.52 9.88 6.12
CA ASP A 107 -5.09 8.50 5.91
C ASP A 107 -3.80 8.45 5.07
N LEU A 108 -3.66 9.32 4.06
CA LEU A 108 -2.42 9.44 3.31
C LEU A 108 -1.27 9.92 4.20
N ALA A 109 -1.51 10.86 5.11
CA ALA A 109 -0.53 11.36 6.06
C ALA A 109 -0.06 10.28 7.05
N GLU A 110 -0.98 9.46 7.55
CA GLU A 110 -0.67 8.27 8.35
C GLU A 110 0.11 7.23 7.54
N PHE A 111 -0.21 7.10 6.24
CA PHE A 111 0.50 6.19 5.35
C PHE A 111 1.95 6.59 5.11
N VAL A 112 2.23 7.89 4.94
CA VAL A 112 3.58 8.40 4.68
C VAL A 112 4.32 8.89 5.93
N GLY A 113 3.74 8.70 7.12
CA GLY A 113 4.30 9.15 8.39
C GLY A 113 4.61 10.65 8.41
N ALA A 114 3.64 11.48 8.05
CA ALA A 114 3.78 12.94 8.03
C ALA A 114 2.55 13.63 8.64
N SER A 115 2.65 14.94 8.87
CA SER A 115 1.47 15.73 9.24
C SER A 115 0.55 15.92 8.02
N ARG A 116 -0.76 16.08 8.27
CA ARG A 116 -1.72 16.39 7.22
C ARG A 116 -1.34 17.64 6.42
N ASN A 117 -0.82 18.67 7.09
CA ASN A 117 -0.40 19.91 6.42
C ASN A 117 0.77 19.66 5.46
N ALA A 118 1.77 18.86 5.88
CA ALA A 118 2.90 18.51 5.02
C ALA A 118 2.45 17.72 3.78
N VAL A 119 1.48 16.82 3.93
CA VAL A 119 0.86 16.13 2.78
C VAL A 119 0.12 17.10 1.86
N VAL A 120 -0.64 18.06 2.40
CA VAL A 120 -1.33 19.08 1.58
C VAL A 120 -0.33 19.88 0.73
N LEU A 121 0.78 20.31 1.33
CA LEU A 121 1.84 21.01 0.62
C LEU A 121 2.47 20.14 -0.48
N ALA A 122 2.80 18.88 -0.16
CA ALA A 122 3.35 17.94 -1.13
C ALA A 122 2.40 17.69 -2.32
N LEU A 123 1.11 17.48 -2.05
CA LEU A 123 0.09 17.33 -3.09
C LEU A 123 -0.04 18.61 -3.94
N GLY A 124 0.15 19.78 -3.33
CA GLY A 124 0.20 21.07 -4.02
C GLY A 124 1.31 21.11 -5.06
N VAL A 125 2.52 20.67 -4.70
CA VAL A 125 3.68 20.58 -5.61
C VAL A 125 3.40 19.61 -6.76
N LEU A 126 2.98 18.37 -6.45
CA LEU A 126 2.70 17.34 -7.47
C LEU A 126 1.59 17.76 -8.44
N ARG A 127 0.63 18.56 -7.99
CA ARG A 127 -0.42 19.14 -8.83
C ARG A 127 0.11 20.26 -9.73
N ALA A 128 0.98 21.13 -9.21
CA ALA A 128 1.63 22.17 -10.01
C ALA A 128 2.50 21.55 -11.13
N GLU A 129 3.15 20.42 -10.84
CA GLU A 129 3.92 19.60 -11.80
C GLU A 129 3.04 18.80 -12.76
N ARG A 130 1.71 18.85 -12.61
CA ARG A 130 0.70 18.14 -13.44
C ARG A 130 0.78 16.61 -13.37
N PHE A 131 1.44 16.04 -12.37
CA PHE A 131 1.43 14.59 -12.15
C PHE A 131 0.08 14.11 -11.61
N ILE A 132 -0.61 14.94 -10.83
CA ILE A 132 -1.88 14.61 -10.21
C ILE A 132 -2.90 15.75 -10.32
N ASP A 133 -4.18 15.39 -10.16
CA ASP A 133 -5.25 16.30 -9.79
C ASP A 133 -5.83 15.90 -8.42
N THR A 134 -6.38 16.86 -7.67
CA THR A 134 -6.92 16.64 -6.33
C THR A 134 -8.32 17.21 -6.20
N GLY A 135 -9.21 16.45 -5.55
CA GLY A 135 -10.57 16.85 -5.20
C GLY A 135 -10.93 16.43 -3.78
N ARG A 136 -12.21 16.58 -3.41
CA ARG A 136 -12.69 16.19 -2.08
C ARG A 136 -12.49 14.68 -1.87
N ARG A 137 -11.56 14.30 -0.98
CA ARG A 137 -11.18 12.92 -0.65
C ARG A 137 -10.75 12.07 -1.86
N ARG A 138 -10.23 12.72 -2.91
CA ARG A 138 -9.95 12.07 -4.20
C ARG A 138 -8.65 12.60 -4.79
N ILE A 139 -7.80 11.71 -5.26
CA ILE A 139 -6.54 12.05 -5.96
C ILE A 139 -6.56 11.30 -7.29
N THR A 140 -6.41 12.02 -8.41
CA THR A 140 -6.33 11.44 -9.75
C THR A 140 -4.89 11.46 -10.21
N ILE A 141 -4.35 10.33 -10.62
CA ILE A 141 -3.03 10.28 -11.24
C ILE A 141 -3.20 10.57 -12.72
N LEU A 142 -2.60 11.67 -13.18
CA LEU A 142 -2.69 12.17 -14.55
C LEU A 142 -1.56 11.62 -15.42
N GLU A 143 -0.35 11.53 -14.86
CA GLU A 143 0.86 11.09 -15.56
C GLU A 143 1.67 10.16 -14.64
N ALA A 144 1.41 8.86 -14.75
CA ALA A 144 1.97 7.85 -13.85
C ALA A 144 3.49 7.68 -14.03
N GLU A 145 4.01 7.77 -15.26
CA GLU A 145 5.44 7.55 -15.49
C GLU A 145 6.29 8.71 -14.97
N GLY A 146 5.82 9.95 -15.15
CA GLY A 146 6.43 11.14 -14.58
C GLY A 146 6.41 11.11 -13.06
N LEU A 147 5.29 10.70 -12.47
CA LEU A 147 5.20 10.50 -11.02
C LEU A 147 6.18 9.43 -10.53
N ARG A 148 6.36 8.33 -11.27
CA ARG A 148 7.36 7.29 -10.96
C ARG A 148 8.79 7.81 -11.06
N ARG A 149 9.12 8.59 -12.09
CA ARG A 149 10.44 9.24 -12.21
C ARG A 149 10.68 10.19 -11.03
N ARG A 150 9.70 11.01 -10.68
CA ARG A 150 9.77 11.92 -9.53
C ARG A 150 9.89 11.18 -8.19
N ALA A 151 9.26 10.03 -8.05
CA ALA A 151 9.36 9.20 -6.86
C ALA A 151 10.76 8.57 -6.68
N ASN A 152 11.52 8.40 -7.77
CA ASN A 152 12.80 7.70 -7.80
C ASN A 152 14.03 8.63 -7.91
N GLY A 153 13.82 9.93 -8.13
CA GLY A 153 14.87 10.97 -8.18
C GLY A 153 14.71 11.97 -7.04
#